data_AF-A0A8E2FDZ8-F1
#
_entry.id   AF-A0A8E2FDZ8-F1
#
_cell.length_a   1.000
_cell.length_b   1.000
_cell.length_c   1.000
_cell.angle_alpha   90.00
_cell.angle_beta   90.00
_cell.angle_gamma   90.00
#
_symmetry.space_group_name_H-M   'P 1'
#
loop_
_entity.id
_entity.type
_entity.pdbx_description
1 polymer ?
#
loop_
_entity_poly.entity_id
_entity_poly.type
_entity_poly.pdbx_seq_one_letter_code
_entity_poly.pdbx_strand_id
1 'polypeptide(L)'
;MRFFKAFPTIALLPALVFSNPEPVANPALAPVPAAHPAPAPAPEAMLMAEIYHLLDRRATDLEAHALDLSSLLGNLTGSLGSLTTLLNPAVIGAIAPLVTNANELLSPPFVNQTRELIGDVAPLVSAVAQLITSLLGSILG
;
A
#
# COMPACT_ATOMS: atom_id res chain seq x y z
N MET A 1 -6.59 36.10 0.60
CA MET A 1 -5.64 36.93 -0.17
C MET A 1 -5.30 38.14 0.68
N ARG A 2 -4.00 38.43 0.83
CA ARG A 2 -3.43 39.65 1.45
C ARG A 2 -3.39 39.64 3.00
N PHE A 3 -2.36 40.08 3.73
CA PHE A 3 -1.18 40.89 3.41
C PHE A 3 0.02 40.53 4.32
N PHE A 4 1.16 40.29 3.68
CA PHE A 4 2.49 40.43 4.26
C PHE A 4 2.75 41.92 4.55
N LYS A 5 3.18 42.32 5.75
CA LYS A 5 3.73 43.67 5.98
C LYS A 5 4.66 43.76 7.21
N ALA A 6 5.92 44.12 6.90
CA ALA A 6 6.92 44.84 7.70
C ALA A 6 7.81 44.09 8.74
N PHE A 7 9.07 43.90 8.30
CA PHE A 7 10.38 43.70 8.96
C PHE A 7 10.77 44.83 9.97
N PRO A 8 12.01 44.90 10.57
CA PRO A 8 13.13 43.95 10.78
C PRO A 8 13.72 44.00 12.23
N THR A 9 14.66 43.10 12.59
CA THR A 9 15.93 43.46 13.29
C THR A 9 16.90 42.28 13.18
N ILE A 10 17.89 42.46 12.32
CA ILE A 10 19.08 41.60 12.23
C ILE A 10 20.02 42.05 13.36
N ALA A 11 20.24 41.20 14.35
CA ALA A 11 21.32 41.38 15.30
C ALA A 11 22.64 40.98 14.62
N LEU A 12 23.29 41.98 14.03
CA LEU A 12 24.65 41.91 13.50
C LEU A 12 25.62 41.89 14.69
N LEU A 13 26.20 40.73 15.00
CA LEU A 13 27.36 40.63 15.89
C LEU A 13 28.65 40.76 15.05
N PRO A 14 29.64 41.57 15.48
CA PRO A 14 30.86 41.79 14.72
C PRO A 14 31.79 40.58 14.83
N ALA A 15 32.31 40.16 13.68
CA ALA A 15 33.43 39.24 13.58
C ALA A 15 34.69 39.90 14.17
N LEU A 16 35.10 39.45 15.36
CA LEU A 16 36.43 39.78 15.87
C LEU A 16 37.46 38.99 15.07
N VAL A 17 38.06 39.68 14.11
CA VAL A 17 39.34 39.33 13.49
C VAL A 17 40.39 39.40 14.59
N PHE A 18 40.82 38.26 15.11
CA PHE A 18 42.04 38.15 15.89
C PHE A 18 43.14 37.61 14.97
N SER A 19 44.26 38.33 14.99
CA SER A 19 45.45 38.19 14.17
C SER A 19 45.89 36.74 13.95
N ASN A 20 46.18 36.41 12.68
CA ASN A 20 46.99 35.26 12.29
C ASN A 20 48.47 35.61 12.57
N PRO A 21 49.15 34.99 13.55
CA PRO A 21 50.60 35.12 13.67
C PRO A 21 51.28 34.29 12.58
N GLU A 22 52.37 34.82 12.02
CA GLU A 22 53.24 34.14 11.05
C GLU A 22 53.69 32.73 11.49
N PRO A 23 54.07 31.84 10.55
CA PRO A 23 54.45 30.48 10.85
C PRO A 23 55.80 30.49 11.56
N VAL A 24 55.78 30.47 12.88
CA VAL A 24 56.96 30.16 13.69
C VAL A 24 57.37 28.74 13.31
N ALA A 25 58.59 28.58 12.81
CA ALA A 25 59.17 27.31 12.38
C ALA A 25 58.85 26.22 13.41
N ASN A 26 58.14 25.18 12.99
CA ASN A 26 57.79 24.05 13.84
C ASN A 26 59.10 23.34 14.26
N PRO A 27 59.54 23.43 15.52
CA PRO A 27 60.65 22.60 15.96
C PRO A 27 60.15 21.15 15.86
N ALA A 28 60.95 20.28 15.24
CA ALA A 28 60.63 18.89 14.97
C ALA A 28 59.68 18.29 16.02
N LEU A 29 58.49 17.85 15.59
CA LEU A 29 57.49 17.17 16.42
C LEU A 29 58.22 16.13 17.28
N ALA A 30 58.44 16.43 18.56
CA ALA A 30 58.63 15.39 19.54
C ALA A 30 57.43 14.45 19.42
N PRO A 31 57.59 13.13 19.52
CA PRO A 31 56.47 12.21 19.44
C PRO A 31 55.40 12.69 20.41
N VAL A 32 54.21 13.04 19.90
CA VAL A 32 53.06 13.36 20.75
C VAL A 32 52.93 12.17 21.70
N PRO A 33 53.08 12.36 23.02
CA PRO A 33 52.87 11.25 23.95
C PRO A 33 51.50 10.70 23.63
N ALA A 34 51.41 9.40 23.32
CA ALA A 34 50.13 8.74 23.08
C ALA A 34 49.18 9.23 24.16
N ALA A 35 48.07 9.86 23.76
CA ALA A 35 47.11 10.39 24.70
C ALA A 35 46.86 9.30 25.75
N HIS A 36 47.14 9.61 27.02
CA HIS A 36 46.77 8.68 28.08
C HIS A 36 45.31 8.31 27.83
N PRO A 37 44.95 7.00 27.82
CA PRO A 37 43.55 6.62 27.69
C PRO A 37 42.78 7.43 28.73
N ALA A 38 41.74 8.14 28.29
CA ALA A 38 40.89 8.92 29.18
C ALA A 38 40.52 8.02 30.39
N PRO A 39 40.53 8.55 31.62
CA PRO A 39 40.19 7.75 32.79
C PRO A 39 38.84 7.10 32.54
N ALA A 40 38.77 5.78 32.69
CA ALA A 40 37.53 5.04 32.50
C ALA A 40 36.41 5.72 33.32
N PRO A 41 35.21 5.90 32.74
CA PRO A 41 34.14 6.62 33.42
C PRO A 41 33.88 5.99 34.79
N ALA A 42 33.68 6.82 35.81
CA ALA A 42 33.43 6.36 37.17
C ALA A 42 32.23 5.38 37.19
N PRO A 43 32.22 4.39 38.10
CA PRO A 43 31.18 3.35 38.12
C PRO A 43 29.74 3.89 38.14
N GLU A 44 29.52 5.02 38.81
CA GLU A 44 28.22 5.69 38.87
C GLU A 44 27.78 6.27 37.52
N ALA A 45 28.71 6.78 36.72
CA ALA A 45 28.44 7.28 35.38
C ALA A 45 28.10 6.14 34.41
N MET A 46 28.72 4.96 34.58
CA MET A 46 28.40 3.77 33.80
C MET A 46 26.98 3.26 34.08
N LEU A 47 26.54 3.31 35.34
CA LEU A 47 25.19 2.91 35.73
C LEU A 47 24.14 3.88 35.18
N MET A 48 24.40 5.19 35.26
CA MET A 48 23.52 6.18 34.64
C MET A 48 23.43 5.99 33.12
N ALA A 49 24.55 5.73 32.44
CA ALA A 49 24.55 5.47 31.01
C ALA A 49 23.71 4.24 30.63
N GLU A 50 23.80 3.14 31.40
CA GLU A 50 22.98 1.95 31.16
C GLU A 50 21.49 2.25 31.33
N ILE A 51 21.12 3.00 32.39
CA ILE A 51 19.73 3.42 32.59
C ILE A 51 19.23 4.24 31.40
N TYR A 52 20.01 5.22 30.92
CA TYR A 52 19.64 6.01 29.74
C TYR A 52 19.45 5.15 28.49
N HIS A 53 20.34 4.20 28.22
CA HIS A 53 20.20 3.28 27.09
C HIS A 53 19.00 2.33 27.23
N LEU A 54 18.67 1.87 28.43
CA LEU A 54 17.49 1.05 28.66
C LEU A 54 16.19 1.83 28.44
N LEU A 55 16.12 3.09 28.89
CA LEU A 55 14.97 3.95 28.64
C LEU A 55 14.78 4.22 27.14
N ASP A 56 15.88 4.49 26.43
CA ASP A 56 15.87 4.72 24.98
C ASP A 56 15.41 3.51 24.17
N ARG A 57 15.92 2.31 24.51
CA ARG A 57 15.48 1.04 23.91
C ARG A 57 13.99 0.81 24.11
N ARG A 58 13.49 1.01 25.33
CA ARG A 58 12.07 0.84 25.65
C ARG A 58 11.19 1.84 24.92
N ALA A 59 11.62 3.10 24.78
CA ALA A 59 10.87 4.10 24.02
C ALA A 59 10.77 3.70 22.53
N THR A 60 11.88 3.24 21.94
CA THR A 60 11.93 2.79 20.55
C THR A 60 11.07 1.54 20.32
N ASP A 61 11.14 0.56 21.23
CA ASP A 61 10.31 -0.64 21.16
C ASP A 61 8.82 -0.29 21.22
N LEU A 62 8.42 0.60 22.14
CA LEU A 62 7.02 1.04 22.26
C LEU A 62 6.51 1.73 20.99
N GLU A 63 7.35 2.54 20.34
CA GLU A 63 7.01 3.18 19.07
C GLU A 63 6.85 2.15 17.93
N ALA A 64 7.76 1.18 17.84
CA ALA A 64 7.67 0.10 16.86
C ALA A 64 6.38 -0.73 17.02
N HIS A 65 6.00 -1.07 18.26
CA HIS A 65 4.76 -1.80 18.52
C HIS A 65 3.51 -0.93 18.24
N ALA A 66 3.56 0.38 18.49
CA ALA A 66 2.45 1.28 18.16
C ALA A 66 2.23 1.39 16.64
N LEU A 67 3.30 1.42 15.84
CA LEU A 67 3.24 1.39 14.38
C LEU A 67 2.61 0.08 13.87
N ASP A 68 3.03 -1.06 14.42
CA ASP A 68 2.48 -2.37 14.04
C ASP A 68 0.98 -2.48 14.38
N LEU A 69 0.58 -2.04 15.58
CA LEU A 69 -0.84 -2.02 15.97
C LEU A 69 -1.66 -1.06 15.10
N SER A 70 -1.10 0.09 14.73
CA SER A 70 -1.75 1.01 13.80
C SER A 70 -1.94 0.38 12.42
N SER A 71 -0.97 -0.40 11.94
CA SER A 71 -1.07 -1.14 10.69
C SER A 71 -2.15 -2.24 10.78
N LEU A 72 -2.14 -3.05 11.84
CA LEU A 72 -3.14 -4.09 12.06
C LEU A 72 -4.56 -3.51 12.11
N LEU A 73 -4.74 -2.40 12.82
CA LEU A 73 -6.03 -1.73 12.93
C LEU A 73 -6.45 -1.09 11.60
N GLY A 74 -5.51 -0.49 10.86
CA GLY A 74 -5.73 0.00 9.50
C GLY A 74 -6.19 -1.11 8.54
N ASN A 75 -5.54 -2.27 8.61
CA ASN A 75 -5.91 -3.43 7.80
C ASN A 75 -7.29 -3.98 8.19
N LEU A 76 -7.55 -4.13 9.49
CA LEU A 76 -8.85 -4.61 9.99
C LEU A 76 -9.99 -3.67 9.59
N THR A 77 -9.80 -2.36 9.76
CA THR A 77 -10.80 -1.37 9.37
C THR A 77 -11.03 -1.37 7.86
N GLY A 78 -9.98 -1.51 7.05
CA GLY A 78 -10.09 -1.69 5.60
C GLY A 78 -10.85 -2.95 5.20
N SER A 79 -10.58 -4.10 5.82
CA SER A 79 -11.29 -5.35 5.58
C SER A 79 -12.76 -5.26 6.01
N LEU A 80 -13.05 -4.67 7.18
CA LEU A 80 -14.41 -4.45 7.64
C LEU A 80 -15.18 -3.51 6.71
N GLY A 81 -14.54 -2.43 6.22
CA GLY A 81 -15.14 -1.53 5.22
C GLY A 81 -15.44 -2.22 3.88
N SER A 82 -14.60 -3.17 3.48
CA SER A 82 -14.85 -3.97 2.28
C SER A 82 -16.03 -4.92 2.49
N LEU A 83 -16.10 -5.57 3.65
CA LEU A 83 -17.24 -6.42 4.02
C LEU A 83 -18.54 -5.62 4.11
N THR A 84 -18.55 -4.42 4.68
CA THR A 84 -19.77 -3.60 4.74
C THR A 84 -20.25 -3.20 3.35
N THR A 85 -19.34 -2.95 2.41
CA THR A 85 -19.69 -2.67 1.02
C THR A 85 -20.29 -3.89 0.32
N LEU A 86 -19.67 -5.07 0.48
CA LEU A 86 -20.16 -6.32 -0.12
C LEU A 86 -21.47 -6.81 0.51
N LEU A 87 -21.62 -6.63 1.82
CA LEU A 87 -22.79 -7.01 2.59
C LEU A 87 -23.87 -5.92 2.63
N ASN A 88 -23.70 -4.86 1.85
CA ASN A 88 -24.71 -3.81 1.70
C ASN A 88 -26.02 -4.45 1.20
N PRO A 89 -27.15 -4.27 1.90
CA PRO A 89 -28.43 -4.85 1.49
C PRO A 89 -28.86 -4.48 0.07
N ALA A 90 -28.51 -3.29 -0.42
CA ALA A 90 -28.78 -2.89 -1.80
C ALA A 90 -27.95 -3.68 -2.83
N VAL A 91 -26.69 -3.95 -2.51
CA VAL A 91 -25.79 -4.77 -3.36
C VAL A 91 -26.26 -6.21 -3.38
N ILE A 92 -26.52 -6.80 -2.20
CA ILE A 92 -27.06 -8.16 -2.09
C ILE A 92 -28.42 -8.25 -2.82
N GLY A 93 -29.31 -7.29 -2.62
CA GLY A 93 -30.62 -7.25 -3.26
C GLY A 93 -30.54 -7.15 -4.78
N ALA A 94 -29.52 -6.48 -5.33
CA ALA A 94 -29.28 -6.41 -6.77
C ALA A 94 -28.69 -7.72 -7.34
N ILE A 95 -27.81 -8.40 -6.60
CA ILE A 95 -27.11 -9.60 -7.08
C ILE A 95 -27.93 -10.88 -6.87
N ALA A 96 -28.70 -10.99 -5.77
CA ALA A 96 -29.49 -12.17 -5.44
C ALA A 96 -30.39 -12.67 -6.59
N PRO A 97 -31.24 -11.84 -7.23
CA PRO A 97 -32.08 -12.31 -8.34
C PRO A 97 -31.27 -12.74 -9.55
N LEU A 98 -30.11 -12.11 -9.82
CA LEU A 98 -29.23 -12.51 -10.92
C LEU A 98 -28.63 -13.89 -10.67
N VAL A 99 -28.19 -14.16 -9.43
CA VAL A 99 -27.66 -15.46 -9.03
C VAL A 99 -28.74 -16.55 -9.07
N THR A 100 -29.97 -16.23 -8.64
CA THR A 100 -31.12 -17.14 -8.77
C THR A 100 -31.39 -17.49 -10.23
N ASN A 101 -31.53 -16.50 -11.11
CA ASN A 101 -31.77 -16.73 -12.54
C ASN A 101 -30.60 -17.51 -13.18
N ALA A 102 -29.35 -17.18 -12.84
CA ALA A 102 -28.19 -17.91 -13.33
C ALA A 102 -28.21 -19.37 -12.86
N ASN A 103 -28.59 -19.64 -11.61
CA ASN A 103 -28.71 -21.01 -11.09
C ASN A 103 -29.78 -21.81 -11.86
N GLU A 104 -30.93 -21.20 -12.16
CA GLU A 104 -31.99 -21.82 -12.96
C GLU A 104 -31.52 -22.12 -14.39
N LEU A 105 -30.87 -21.15 -15.05
CA LEU A 105 -30.36 -21.29 -16.42
C LEU A 105 -29.19 -22.28 -16.54
N LEU A 106 -28.38 -22.41 -15.48
CA LEU A 106 -27.26 -23.36 -15.44
C LEU A 106 -27.66 -24.73 -14.86
N SER A 107 -28.94 -24.92 -14.55
CA SER A 107 -29.43 -26.19 -14.02
C SER A 107 -29.34 -27.31 -15.07
N PRO A 108 -29.03 -28.56 -14.65
CA PRO A 108 -28.99 -29.69 -15.59
C PRO A 108 -30.26 -29.86 -16.43
N PRO A 109 -31.49 -29.73 -15.88
CA PRO A 109 -32.71 -29.81 -16.68
C PRO A 109 -32.77 -28.77 -17.80
N PHE A 110 -32.57 -27.48 -17.49
CA PHE A 110 -32.65 -26.41 -18.49
C PHE A 110 -31.58 -26.55 -19.57
N VAL A 111 -30.34 -26.83 -19.17
CA VAL A 111 -29.22 -26.99 -20.11
C VAL A 111 -29.42 -28.21 -21.01
N ASN A 112 -29.89 -29.34 -20.48
CA ASN A 112 -30.11 -30.55 -21.27
C ASN A 112 -31.27 -30.37 -22.25
N GLN A 113 -32.39 -29.80 -21.80
CA GLN A 113 -33.53 -29.49 -22.68
C GLN A 113 -33.14 -28.51 -23.78
N THR A 114 -32.34 -27.49 -23.47
CA THR A 114 -31.85 -26.54 -24.48
C THR A 114 -30.93 -27.23 -25.49
N ARG A 115 -30.03 -28.12 -25.04
CA ARG A 115 -29.16 -28.90 -25.95
C ARG A 115 -29.95 -29.84 -26.85
N GLU A 116 -30.94 -30.53 -26.30
CA GLU A 116 -31.84 -31.41 -27.03
C GLU A 116 -32.62 -30.63 -28.07
N LEU A 117 -33.25 -29.51 -27.68
CA LEU A 117 -33.95 -28.62 -28.61
C LEU A 117 -33.04 -28.14 -29.75
N ILE A 118 -31.81 -27.71 -29.45
CA ILE A 118 -30.84 -27.31 -30.48
C ILE A 118 -30.50 -28.49 -31.40
N GLY A 119 -30.32 -29.69 -30.84
CA GLY A 119 -30.07 -30.92 -31.59
C GLY A 119 -31.22 -31.28 -32.54
N ASP A 120 -32.46 -31.14 -32.07
CA ASP A 120 -33.67 -31.49 -32.82
C ASP A 120 -34.02 -30.46 -33.90
N VAL A 121 -33.75 -29.17 -33.64
CA VAL A 121 -34.07 -28.08 -34.57
C VAL A 121 -33.06 -27.99 -35.71
N ALA A 122 -31.79 -28.34 -35.50
CA ALA A 122 -30.74 -28.21 -36.53
C ALA A 122 -31.06 -28.97 -37.84
N PRO A 123 -31.50 -30.23 -37.83
CA PRO A 123 -31.95 -30.93 -39.03
C PRO A 123 -33.16 -30.27 -39.70
N LEU A 124 -34.10 -29.75 -38.92
CA LEU A 124 -35.31 -29.11 -39.43
C LEU A 124 -34.97 -27.85 -40.24
N VAL A 125 -34.04 -27.03 -39.73
CA VAL A 125 -33.54 -25.85 -40.43
C VAL A 125 -32.87 -26.23 -41.75
N SER A 126 -32.08 -27.31 -41.77
CA SER A 126 -31.45 -27.81 -43.00
C SER A 126 -32.48 -28.29 -44.03
N ALA A 127 -33.48 -29.06 -43.59
CA ALA A 127 -34.54 -29.56 -44.47
C ALA A 127 -35.34 -28.42 -45.11
N VAL A 128 -35.67 -27.38 -44.34
CA VAL A 128 -36.37 -26.19 -44.85
C VAL A 128 -35.51 -25.44 -45.87
N ALA A 129 -34.21 -25.26 -45.61
CA ALA A 129 -33.30 -24.62 -46.56
C ALA A 129 -33.18 -25.39 -47.89
N GLN A 130 -33.11 -26.73 -47.82
CA GLN A 130 -33.09 -27.58 -49.00
C GLN A 130 -34.39 -27.50 -49.79
N LEU A 131 -35.54 -27.51 -49.10
CA LEU A 131 -36.85 -27.38 -49.73
C LEU A 131 -36.98 -26.06 -50.49
N ILE A 132 -36.60 -24.95 -49.84
CA ILE A 132 -36.60 -23.61 -50.46
C ILE A 132 -35.67 -23.61 -51.69
N THR A 133 -34.46 -24.15 -51.57
CA THR A 133 -33.51 -24.21 -52.69
C THR A 133 -34.05 -25.01 -53.87
N SER A 134 -34.67 -26.17 -53.60
CA SER A 134 -35.29 -26.98 -54.64
C SER A 134 -36.47 -26.27 -55.30
N LEU A 135 -37.30 -25.58 -54.52
CA LEU A 135 -38.45 -24.85 -55.04
C LEU A 135 -38.01 -23.68 -55.93
N LEU A 136 -37.05 -22.88 -55.48
CA LEU A 136 -36.49 -21.80 -56.30
C LEU A 136 -35.84 -22.36 -57.57
N GLY A 137 -35.06 -23.44 -57.45
CA GLY A 137 -34.46 -24.11 -58.60
C GLY A 137 -35.50 -24.58 -59.62
N SER A 138 -36.66 -25.07 -59.16
CA SER A 138 -37.75 -25.51 -60.04
C SER A 138 -38.55 -24.37 -60.70
N ILE A 139 -38.50 -23.16 -60.14
CA ILE A 139 -39.21 -21.98 -60.67
C ILE A 139 -38.29 -21.14 -61.59
N LEU A 140 -36.99 -21.13 -61.32
CA LEU A 140 -36.01 -20.30 -62.01
C LEU A 140 -35.20 -21.04 -63.10
N GLY A 141 -35.15 -22.37 -63.05
CA GLY A 141 -34.55 -23.23 -64.08
C GLY A 141 -35.59 -23.70 -65.08
#